data_AF-A0A1V4LZS4-F1
#
_entry.id   AF-A0A1V4LZS4-F1
#
_cell.length_a   1.000
_cell.length_b   1.000
_cell.length_c   1.000
_cell.angle_alpha   90.00
_cell.angle_beta   90.00
_cell.angle_gamma   90.00
#
_symmetry.space_group_name_H-M   'P 1'
#
loop_
_entity.id
_entity.type
_entity.pdbx_description
1 polymer ?
#
loop_
_entity_poly.entity_id
_entity_poly.type
_entity_poly.pdbx_seq_one_letter_code
_entity_poly.pdbx_strand_id
1 'polypeptide(L)'
;MTLLERFANPDLIVQMEFSEKLLASTYVALLGIGITFLALILLWGVIEIQSRLVAGIDKKAEGVKVAPQAKAPVATGQKEAAAEPAEDFELVAVIAAALAAATGQPVNQIVVKNIRRIAGEQPAWKSAGINAQFFKRM
;
A
#
# COMPACT_ATOMS: atom_id res chain seq x y z
N MET A 1 21.08 -33.94 -36.95
CA MET A 1 20.48 -32.62 -36.70
C MET A 1 21.11 -32.03 -35.45
N THR A 2 21.59 -30.80 -35.52
CA THR A 2 22.30 -30.11 -34.42
C THR A 2 21.30 -29.42 -33.50
N LEU A 3 21.64 -29.25 -32.21
CA LEU A 3 20.75 -28.71 -31.18
C LEU A 3 20.18 -27.31 -31.51
N LEU A 4 20.89 -26.55 -32.35
CA LEU A 4 20.48 -25.23 -32.81
C LEU A 4 19.18 -25.26 -33.64
N GLU A 5 18.99 -26.29 -34.47
CA GLU A 5 17.77 -26.44 -35.28
C GLU A 5 16.57 -26.88 -34.44
N ARG A 6 16.80 -27.54 -33.31
CA ARG A 6 15.74 -27.99 -32.40
C ARG A 6 15.15 -26.85 -31.58
N PHE A 7 15.96 -25.84 -31.26
CA PHE A 7 15.52 -24.61 -30.59
C PHE A 7 14.93 -23.57 -31.56
N ALA A 8 15.27 -23.63 -32.86
CA ALA A 8 14.74 -22.74 -33.89
C ALA A 8 13.30 -23.08 -34.33
N ASN A 9 12.79 -24.26 -33.98
CA ASN A 9 11.44 -24.71 -34.31
C ASN A 9 10.52 -24.56 -33.08
N PRO A 10 9.63 -23.53 -33.03
CA PRO A 10 8.76 -23.28 -31.89
C PRO A 10 7.75 -24.40 -31.62
N ASP A 11 7.42 -25.22 -32.63
CA ASP A 11 6.56 -26.39 -32.48
C ASP A 11 7.17 -27.48 -31.59
N LEU A 12 8.52 -27.63 -31.56
CA LEU A 12 9.18 -28.62 -30.69
C LEU A 12 9.24 -28.18 -29.22
N ILE A 13 9.15 -26.87 -28.98
CA ILE A 13 9.03 -26.28 -27.64
C ILE A 13 7.60 -26.49 -27.13
N VAL A 14 6.60 -26.48 -28.01
CA VAL A 14 5.19 -26.75 -27.69
C VAL A 14 4.90 -28.25 -27.59
N GLN A 15 5.66 -29.10 -28.28
CA GLN A 15 5.55 -30.56 -28.22
C GLN A 15 6.19 -31.23 -26.99
N MET A 16 6.92 -30.50 -26.14
CA MET A 16 7.27 -31.03 -24.81
C MET A 16 6.03 -31.10 -23.93
N GLU A 17 5.89 -32.21 -23.21
CA GLU A 17 4.68 -32.57 -22.49
C GLU A 17 4.29 -31.43 -21.54
N PHE A 18 3.01 -31.06 -21.53
CA PHE A 18 2.48 -30.00 -20.67
C PHE A 18 2.85 -30.21 -19.19
N SER A 19 3.01 -31.47 -18.77
CA SER A 19 3.46 -31.86 -17.44
C SER A 19 4.88 -31.39 -17.12
N GLU A 20 5.83 -31.49 -18.05
CA GLU A 20 7.23 -31.11 -17.86
C GLU A 20 7.36 -29.59 -17.69
N LYS A 21 6.56 -28.83 -18.45
CA LYS A 21 6.44 -27.38 -18.31
C LYS A 21 5.83 -26.98 -16.98
N LEU A 22 4.79 -27.68 -16.54
CA LEU A 22 4.20 -27.44 -15.22
C LEU A 22 5.19 -27.75 -14.09
N LEU A 23 5.93 -28.85 -14.18
CA LEU A 23 6.97 -29.20 -13.21
C LEU A 23 8.11 -28.16 -13.18
N ALA A 24 8.56 -27.70 -14.34
CA ALA A 24 9.57 -26.65 -14.42
C ALA A 24 9.06 -25.33 -13.82
N SER A 25 7.83 -24.92 -14.14
CA SER A 25 7.25 -23.67 -13.63
C SER A 25 6.99 -23.72 -12.11
N THR A 26 6.55 -24.87 -11.59
CA THR A 26 6.32 -25.05 -10.16
C THR A 26 7.62 -25.05 -9.37
N TYR A 27 8.71 -25.62 -9.92
CA TYR A 27 10.02 -25.52 -9.31
C TYR A 27 10.50 -24.06 -9.16
N VAL A 28 10.34 -23.26 -10.22
CA VAL A 28 10.69 -21.83 -10.19
C VAL A 28 9.79 -21.06 -9.22
N ALA A 29 8.49 -21.37 -9.16
CA ALA A 29 7.56 -20.74 -8.23
C ALA A 29 7.92 -21.05 -6.76
N LEU A 30 8.27 -22.31 -6.45
CA LEU A 30 8.71 -22.71 -5.12
C LEU A 30 10.03 -22.04 -4.72
N LEU A 31 10.97 -21.92 -5.65
CA LEU A 31 12.21 -21.16 -5.41
C LEU A 31 11.92 -19.68 -5.14
N GLY A 32 11.03 -19.06 -5.92
CA GLY A 32 10.64 -17.65 -5.73
C GLY A 32 9.98 -17.41 -4.37
N ILE A 33 8.98 -18.23 -4.00
CA ILE A 33 8.32 -18.16 -2.70
C ILE A 33 9.33 -18.40 -1.57
N GLY A 34 10.21 -19.40 -1.72
CA GLY A 34 11.27 -19.68 -0.75
C GLY A 34 12.21 -18.49 -0.54
N ILE A 35 12.72 -17.89 -1.61
CA ILE A 35 13.65 -16.75 -1.52
C ILE A 35 12.98 -15.52 -0.89
N THR A 36 11.71 -15.26 -1.22
CA THR A 36 10.98 -14.13 -0.62
C THR A 36 10.72 -14.35 0.87
N PHE A 37 10.43 -15.59 1.28
CA PHE A 37 10.27 -15.95 2.70
C PHE A 37 11.57 -15.78 3.49
N LEU A 38 12.70 -16.24 2.92
CA LEU A 38 14.04 -16.00 3.46
C LEU A 38 14.36 -14.51 3.58
N ALA A 39 14.03 -13.71 2.56
CA ALA A 39 14.24 -12.26 2.59
C ALA A 39 13.43 -11.58 3.70
N LEU A 40 12.17 -11.99 3.90
CA LEU A 40 11.31 -11.48 4.98
C LEU A 40 11.84 -11.85 6.37
N ILE A 41 12.31 -13.09 6.57
CA ILE A 41 12.94 -13.52 7.83
C ILE A 41 14.21 -12.72 8.09
N LEU A 42 15.04 -12.52 7.07
CA LEU A 42 16.27 -11.73 7.19
C LEU A 42 15.95 -10.28 7.55
N LEU A 43 14.96 -9.67 6.88
CA LEU A 43 14.51 -8.32 7.19
C LEU A 43 14.00 -8.21 8.64
N TRP A 44 13.17 -9.15 9.08
CA TRP A 44 12.72 -9.22 10.47
C TRP A 44 13.89 -9.34 11.45
N GLY A 45 14.86 -10.21 11.15
CA GLY A 45 16.08 -10.38 11.95
C GLY A 45 16.92 -9.09 12.04
N VAL A 46 17.08 -8.36 10.93
CA VAL A 46 17.80 -7.08 10.91
C VAL A 46 17.07 -6.03 11.77
N ILE A 47 15.75 -5.97 11.70
CA ILE A 47 14.94 -5.07 12.54
C ILE A 47 15.09 -5.42 14.02
N GLU A 48 15.07 -6.70 14.39
CA GLU A 48 15.28 -7.15 15.77
C GLU A 48 16.70 -6.82 16.27
N ILE A 49 17.74 -6.99 15.42
CA ILE A 49 19.11 -6.64 15.76
C ILE A 49 19.25 -5.14 15.99
N GLN A 50 18.67 -4.31 15.11
CA GLN A 50 18.66 -2.85 15.27
C GLN A 50 17.90 -2.44 16.53
N SER A 51 16.73 -3.04 16.79
CA SER A 51 15.95 -2.83 18.01
C SER A 51 16.76 -3.17 19.26
N ARG A 52 17.48 -4.30 19.26
CA ARG A 52 18.33 -4.70 20.39
C ARG A 52 19.56 -3.82 20.56
N LEU A 53 20.14 -3.34 19.46
CA LEU A 53 21.30 -2.44 19.49
C LEU A 53 20.89 -1.05 20.03
N VAL A 54 19.72 -0.54 19.62
CA VAL A 54 19.15 0.72 20.13
C VAL A 54 18.66 0.56 21.58
N ALA A 55 18.00 -0.54 21.93
CA ALA A 55 17.61 -0.84 23.30
C ALA A 55 18.82 -1.06 24.24
N GLY A 56 19.99 -1.42 23.70
CA GLY A 56 21.25 -1.44 24.44
C GLY A 56 21.74 -0.04 24.82
N ILE A 57 21.34 0.99 24.07
CA ILE A 57 21.65 2.41 24.32
C ILE A 57 20.58 3.04 25.24
N ASP A 58 19.33 2.60 25.15
CA ASP A 58 18.21 3.10 25.99
C ASP A 58 18.11 2.46 27.39
N LYS A 59 18.96 1.49 27.73
CA LYS A 59 19.00 0.90 29.09
C LYS A 59 19.45 1.85 30.22
N LYS A 60 19.54 3.17 29.95
CA LYS A 60 19.62 4.21 30.98
C LYS A 60 18.29 4.96 31.21
N ALA A 61 17.22 4.65 30.48
CA ALA A 61 15.91 5.27 30.68
C ALA A 61 14.82 4.20 30.84
N GLU A 62 14.57 3.88 32.11
CA GLU A 62 13.29 3.47 32.69
C GLU A 62 12.43 2.41 31.97
N GLY A 63 12.31 1.28 32.66
CA GLY A 63 11.23 0.35 32.44
C GLY A 63 9.88 0.98 32.78
N VAL A 64 8.92 0.82 31.87
CA VAL A 64 7.50 0.81 32.21
C VAL A 64 6.89 -0.47 31.68
N LYS A 65 6.48 -1.26 32.66
CA LYS A 65 5.70 -2.49 32.66
C LYS A 65 4.44 -2.33 31.79
N VAL A 66 4.31 -3.13 30.73
CA VAL A 66 3.01 -3.33 30.07
C VAL A 66 2.52 -4.73 30.41
N ALA A 67 1.56 -4.80 31.33
CA ALA A 67 0.78 -6.01 31.57
C ALA A 67 -0.43 -6.04 30.61
N PRO A 68 -0.82 -7.22 30.08
CA PRO A 68 -1.86 -7.33 29.05
C PRO A 68 -3.26 -7.27 29.68
N GLN A 69 -4.19 -6.51 29.08
CA GLN A 69 -5.62 -6.68 29.35
C GLN A 69 -6.45 -6.78 28.07
N ALA A 70 -6.88 -8.03 27.85
CA ALA A 70 -8.23 -8.50 27.51
C ALA A 70 -8.98 -7.94 26.29
N LYS A 71 -9.37 -8.89 25.41
CA LYS A 71 -10.34 -8.75 24.34
C LYS A 71 -11.79 -8.69 24.87
N ALA A 72 -12.58 -7.83 24.21
CA ALA A 72 -13.99 -7.97 23.78
C ALA A 72 -15.13 -7.71 24.80
N PRO A 73 -16.41 -7.44 24.37
CA PRO A 73 -16.95 -6.98 23.08
C PRO A 73 -18.09 -5.90 23.18
N VAL A 74 -18.64 -5.55 22.00
CA VAL A 74 -19.99 -5.01 21.66
C VAL A 74 -20.30 -3.51 21.70
N ALA A 75 -20.47 -2.98 20.48
CA ALA A 75 -21.50 -2.09 19.94
C ALA A 75 -22.40 -1.27 20.90
N THR A 76 -22.48 0.04 20.64
CA THR A 76 -23.66 0.80 20.15
C THR A 76 -23.48 2.25 20.60
N GLY A 77 -23.47 3.19 19.65
CA GLY A 77 -23.38 4.61 19.98
C GLY A 77 -22.73 5.41 18.88
N GLN A 78 -23.53 5.69 17.85
CA GLN A 78 -23.28 6.72 16.86
C GLN A 78 -23.03 8.04 17.61
N LYS A 79 -21.75 8.37 17.82
CA LYS A 79 -21.34 9.64 18.39
C LYS A 79 -20.81 10.46 17.24
N GLU A 80 -21.62 11.44 16.85
CA GLU A 80 -21.21 12.63 16.12
C GLU A 80 -20.02 13.23 16.88
N ALA A 81 -18.81 12.84 16.50
CA ALA A 81 -17.59 13.44 17.01
C ALA A 81 -17.39 14.71 16.19
N ALA A 82 -17.81 15.82 16.79
CA ALA A 82 -17.27 17.13 16.46
C ALA A 82 -15.75 16.97 16.30
N ALA A 83 -15.28 17.14 15.07
CA ALA A 83 -13.87 17.04 14.76
C ALA A 83 -13.12 18.05 15.62
N GLU A 84 -12.23 17.56 16.48
CA GLU A 84 -11.25 18.41 17.12
C GLU A 84 -10.44 19.10 16.01
N PRO A 85 -10.31 20.45 16.04
CA PRO A 85 -9.72 21.21 14.95
C PRO A 85 -8.19 21.22 15.02
N ALA A 86 -7.53 20.06 15.16
CA ALA A 86 -6.09 20.05 15.47
C ALA A 86 -5.21 18.93 14.88
N GLU A 87 -5.72 17.83 14.29
CA GLU A 87 -4.81 16.67 14.07
C GLU A 87 -4.76 16.12 12.62
N ASP A 88 -5.46 16.72 11.65
CA ASP A 88 -5.42 16.23 10.25
C ASP A 88 -4.31 16.91 9.41
N PHE A 89 -3.09 17.05 9.95
CA PHE A 89 -1.96 17.66 9.25
C PHE A 89 -1.62 16.94 7.94
N GLU A 90 -1.75 15.62 7.90
CA GLU A 90 -1.57 14.81 6.71
C GLU A 90 -2.56 15.20 5.61
N LEU A 91 -3.83 15.40 5.97
CA LEU A 91 -4.88 15.77 5.03
C LEU A 91 -4.68 17.18 4.48
N VAL A 92 -4.26 18.13 5.33
CA VAL A 92 -3.89 19.49 4.92
C VAL A 92 -2.68 19.45 3.98
N ALA A 93 -1.64 18.65 4.28
CA ALA A 93 -0.44 18.54 3.47
C ALA A 93 -0.75 17.97 2.07
N VAL A 94 -1.54 16.90 1.98
CA VAL A 94 -1.94 16.29 0.70
C VAL A 94 -2.80 17.25 -0.12
N ILE A 95 -3.76 17.94 0.50
CA ILE A 95 -4.60 18.94 -0.19
C ILE A 95 -3.76 20.13 -0.66
N ALA A 96 -2.87 20.67 0.18
CA ALA A 96 -2.01 21.79 -0.18
C ALA A 96 -1.03 21.42 -1.30
N ALA A 97 -0.46 20.21 -1.28
CA ALA A 97 0.38 19.69 -2.35
C ALA A 97 -0.40 19.52 -3.66
N ALA A 98 -1.62 18.96 -3.60
CA ALA A 98 -2.47 18.81 -4.79
C ALA A 98 -2.88 20.17 -5.39
N LEU A 99 -3.20 21.16 -4.55
CA LEU A 99 -3.49 22.51 -5.01
C LEU A 99 -2.26 23.18 -5.61
N ALA A 100 -1.09 23.06 -4.96
CA ALA A 100 0.17 23.57 -5.50
C ALA A 100 0.49 22.99 -6.88
N ALA A 101 0.26 21.68 -7.08
CA ALA A 101 0.42 21.03 -8.37
C ALA A 101 -0.62 21.49 -9.41
N ALA A 102 -1.88 21.68 -9.01
CA ALA A 102 -2.95 22.08 -9.91
C ALA A 102 -2.87 23.55 -10.35
N THR A 103 -2.44 24.45 -9.47
CA THR A 103 -2.36 25.89 -9.75
C THR A 103 -0.95 26.35 -10.12
N GLY A 104 0.06 25.50 -9.96
CA GLY A 104 1.47 25.84 -10.18
C GLY A 104 2.05 26.81 -9.14
N GLN A 105 1.34 27.07 -8.05
CA GLN A 105 1.81 27.95 -6.97
C GLN A 105 2.57 27.16 -5.90
N PRO A 106 3.61 27.74 -5.27
CA PRO A 106 4.32 27.08 -4.19
C PRO A 106 3.44 26.92 -2.94
N VAL A 107 3.66 25.85 -2.17
CA VAL A 107 2.85 25.46 -1.00
C VAL A 107 2.77 26.57 0.07
N ASN A 108 3.80 27.41 0.19
CA ASN A 108 3.85 28.54 1.13
C ASN A 108 2.84 29.66 0.82
N GLN A 109 2.25 29.71 -0.38
CA GLN A 109 1.24 30.70 -0.76
C GLN A 109 -0.20 30.19 -0.55
N ILE A 110 -0.38 28.93 -0.14
CA ILE A 110 -1.70 28.29 -0.03
C ILE A 110 -2.01 28.07 1.46
N VAL A 111 -3.07 28.72 1.95
CA VAL A 111 -3.51 28.61 3.36
C VAL A 111 -4.90 27.97 3.43
N VAL A 112 -4.97 26.77 4.00
CA VAL A 112 -6.23 26.04 4.20
C VAL A 112 -6.86 26.48 5.52
N LYS A 113 -8.03 27.14 5.44
CA LYS A 113 -8.71 27.70 6.62
C LYS A 113 -9.75 26.78 7.25
N ASN A 114 -10.48 26.04 6.42
CA ASN A 114 -11.57 25.19 6.89
C ASN A 114 -11.78 24.04 5.90
N ILE A 115 -11.88 22.83 6.43
CA ILE A 115 -12.17 21.61 5.67
C ILE A 115 -13.49 21.07 6.20
N ARG A 116 -14.55 21.15 5.38
CA ARG A 116 -15.84 20.52 5.67
C ARG A 116 -16.10 19.40 4.68
N ARG A 117 -16.33 18.20 5.21
CA ARG A 117 -16.84 17.09 4.41
C ARG A 117 -18.33 17.32 4.20
N ILE A 118 -18.74 17.45 2.94
CA ILE A 118 -20.16 17.47 2.58
C ILE A 118 -20.66 16.01 2.53
N ALA A 119 -21.51 15.63 3.47
CA ALA A 119 -22.21 14.34 3.44
C ALA A 119 -23.42 14.48 2.51
N GLY A 120 -23.26 14.09 1.24
CA GLY A 120 -24.32 14.17 0.24
C GLY A 120 -24.12 13.17 -0.89
N GLU A 121 -25.21 12.87 -1.61
CA GLU A 121 -25.24 12.02 -2.80
C GLU A 121 -24.38 12.63 -3.93
N GLN A 122 -23.09 12.31 -3.90
CA GLN A 122 -22.09 12.57 -4.94
C GLN A 122 -21.72 14.05 -5.16
N PRO A 123 -20.42 14.40 -5.22
CA PRO A 123 -20.02 15.78 -5.47
C PRO A 123 -20.32 16.20 -6.93
N ALA A 124 -20.63 17.48 -7.14
CA ALA A 124 -21.07 18.00 -8.44
C ALA A 124 -20.11 17.73 -9.61
N TRP A 125 -18.80 17.63 -9.35
CA TRP A 125 -17.82 17.27 -10.38
C TRP A 125 -17.91 15.79 -10.80
N LYS A 126 -18.33 14.91 -9.89
CA LYS A 126 -18.55 13.49 -10.19
C LYS A 126 -19.75 13.32 -11.13
N SER A 127 -20.85 14.02 -10.86
CA SER A 127 -22.02 14.00 -11.76
C SER A 127 -21.70 14.67 -13.10
N ALA A 128 -20.96 15.78 -13.10
CA ALA A 128 -20.50 16.43 -14.33
C ALA A 128 -19.61 15.51 -15.19
N GLY A 129 -18.68 14.77 -14.56
CA GLY A 129 -17.83 13.80 -15.24
C GLY A 129 -18.64 12.67 -15.88
N ILE A 130 -19.63 12.13 -15.15
CA ILE A 130 -20.53 11.10 -15.67
C ILE A 130 -21.29 11.62 -16.90
N ASN A 131 -21.87 12.81 -16.81
CA ASN A 131 -22.60 13.43 -17.93
C ASN A 131 -21.69 13.67 -19.16
N ALA A 132 -20.47 14.17 -18.95
CA ALA A 132 -19.50 14.38 -20.03
C ALA A 132 -19.12 13.09 -20.76
N GLN A 133 -19.00 11.96 -20.04
CA GLN A 133 -18.74 10.65 -20.66
C GLN A 133 -19.94 10.14 -21.46
N PHE A 134 -21.17 10.41 -21.00
CA PHE A 134 -22.39 10.05 -21.74
C PHE A 134 -22.50 10.83 -23.06
N PHE A 135 -22.23 12.15 -23.06
CA PHE A 135 -22.25 12.94 -24.30
C PHE A 135 -21.18 12.55 -25.31
N LYS A 136 -20.02 12.04 -24.87
CA LYS A 136 -18.96 11.58 -25.77
C LYS A 136 -19.29 10.24 -26.47
N ARG A 137 -20.25 9.48 -25.94
CA ARG A 137 -20.62 8.14 -26.42
C ARG A 137 -21.85 8.10 -27.33
N MET A 138 -22.56 9.23 -27.48
CA MET A 138 -23.62 9.44 -28.47
C MET A 138 -23.08 10.21 -29.66
#